data_AF-A0A0W7W890-F1
#
_entry.id   AF-A0A0W7W890-F1
#
_cell.length_a   1.000
_cell.length_b   1.000
_cell.length_c   1.000
_cell.angle_alpha   90.00
_cell.angle_beta   90.00
_cell.angle_gamma   90.00
#
_symmetry.space_group_name_H-M   'P 1'
#
loop_
_entity.id
_entity.type
_entity.pdbx_description
1 polymer ?
#
loop_
_entity_poly.entity_id
_entity_poly.type
_entity_poly.pdbx_seq_one_letter_code
_entity_poly.pdbx_strand_id
1 'polypeptide(L)'
;MTNCLLRFTETTIGSGEGIAAAFAKPGKADDGTPITEIHTDSALIDIAEVDTLGAIAGRSGSTTTSELRKAWDGAPLGFRNRTAERSIIVPAHSYRMAVVMGVQPERSGTLLDESAGGFPQRFVWFTASDPDAPAQPPAPLEPHEWTPPQVPAREDGKRVLKVCATAATTITTAAVARLRGEGDALDGHALLARLKIAALLALLDGKTGVNEEDWRLSGLVMEESDRVRQSCVDALRDATQARSRASAVLRGEAEVETDVRAADVAIAKVKERIIKTIGTDSVAKGRIQAGLSRRLREYLDAALYDLEDDGQVIIREEVYRGQRTERISLIGSSAGQTANA
;
A
#
# COMPACT_ATOMS: atom_id res chain seq x y z
N MET A 1 49.13 8.84 -5.85
CA MET A 1 47.92 8.16 -6.34
C MET A 1 46.79 8.60 -5.44
N THR A 2 45.90 9.44 -5.94
CA THR A 2 44.78 9.97 -5.15
C THR A 2 43.79 8.84 -4.93
N ASN A 3 43.53 8.48 -3.67
CA ASN A 3 42.48 7.54 -3.28
C ASN A 3 41.19 7.90 -4.03
N CYS A 4 40.80 7.08 -5.00
CA CYS A 4 39.52 7.18 -5.66
C CYS A 4 38.48 6.50 -4.76
N LEU A 5 38.24 7.09 -3.58
CA LEU A 5 37.01 6.82 -2.86
C LEU A 5 35.87 7.15 -3.83
N LEU A 6 34.96 6.21 -4.06
CA LEU A 6 33.73 6.43 -4.83
C LEU A 6 33.06 7.69 -4.28
N ARG A 7 33.17 8.82 -4.99
CA ARG A 7 32.53 10.07 -4.59
C ARG A 7 31.09 10.01 -5.07
N PHE A 8 30.19 9.63 -4.18
CA PHE A 8 28.77 9.79 -4.39
C PHE A 8 28.19 10.63 -3.26
N THR A 9 27.11 11.34 -3.56
CA THR A 9 26.33 12.06 -2.56
C THR A 9 25.25 11.12 -2.03
N GLU A 10 25.23 10.88 -0.72
CA GLU A 10 24.09 10.25 -0.07
C GLU A 10 22.96 11.27 0.12
N THR A 11 21.75 10.92 -0.26
CA THR A 11 20.60 11.82 -0.18
C THR A 11 19.28 11.09 0.02
N THR A 12 18.26 11.85 0.39
CA THR A 12 16.87 11.40 0.54
C THR A 12 15.99 12.01 -0.56
N ILE A 13 14.91 11.35 -0.95
CA ILE A 13 13.94 11.91 -1.90
C ILE A 13 12.79 12.59 -1.17
N GLY A 14 12.39 13.77 -1.65
CA GLY A 14 11.18 14.48 -1.20
C GLY A 14 10.14 14.75 -2.29
N SER A 15 10.55 14.77 -3.57
CA SER A 15 9.70 14.96 -4.76
C SER A 15 10.43 14.53 -6.03
N GLY A 16 9.76 14.54 -7.20
CA GLY A 16 10.40 14.30 -8.49
C GLY A 16 11.45 15.36 -8.85
N GLU A 17 11.18 16.65 -8.61
CA GLU A 17 12.18 17.72 -8.78
C GLU A 17 13.39 17.53 -7.86
N GLY A 18 13.17 16.98 -6.66
CA GLY A 18 14.22 16.65 -5.71
C GLY A 18 15.24 15.66 -6.26
N ILE A 19 14.83 14.76 -7.16
CA ILE A 19 15.74 13.79 -7.80
C ILE A 19 16.73 14.52 -8.72
N ALA A 20 16.28 15.49 -9.52
CA ALA A 20 17.18 16.31 -10.34
C ALA A 20 18.05 17.24 -9.48
N ALA A 21 17.48 17.76 -8.40
CA ALA A 21 18.18 18.62 -7.45
C ALA A 21 19.34 17.91 -6.72
N ALA A 22 19.32 16.57 -6.64
CA ALA A 22 20.41 15.78 -6.08
C ALA A 22 21.71 15.85 -6.91
N PHE A 23 21.62 16.23 -8.19
CA PHE A 23 22.77 16.32 -9.10
C PHE A 23 23.13 17.76 -9.46
N ALA A 24 22.12 18.62 -9.56
CA ALA A 24 22.29 19.96 -10.09
C ALA A 24 21.44 21.01 -9.37
N LYS A 25 21.85 22.27 -9.49
CA LYS A 25 21.14 23.43 -8.94
C LYS A 25 21.11 24.56 -9.98
N PRO A 26 20.23 25.55 -9.85
CA PRO A 26 20.31 26.74 -10.67
C PRO A 26 21.61 27.49 -10.41
N GLY A 27 22.30 27.89 -11.48
CA GLY A 27 23.53 28.66 -11.45
C GLY A 27 23.52 29.76 -12.51
N LYS A 28 24.64 30.48 -12.62
CA LYS A 28 24.87 31.48 -13.66
C LYS A 28 26.23 31.26 -14.29
N ALA A 29 26.31 31.37 -15.60
CA ALA A 29 27.58 31.43 -16.31
C ALA A 29 28.29 32.78 -16.05
N ASP A 30 29.55 32.90 -16.48
CA ASP A 30 30.37 34.10 -16.28
C ASP A 30 29.74 35.37 -16.88
N ASP A 31 28.93 35.22 -17.93
CA ASP A 31 28.19 36.30 -18.60
C ASP A 31 26.85 36.64 -17.92
N GLY A 32 26.51 35.97 -16.81
CA GLY A 32 25.26 36.13 -16.08
C GLY A 32 24.09 35.31 -16.62
N THR A 33 24.28 34.53 -17.70
CA THR A 33 23.25 33.66 -18.28
C THR A 33 22.86 32.57 -17.28
N PRO A 34 21.55 32.36 -17.00
CA PRO A 34 21.10 31.26 -16.14
C PRO A 34 21.46 29.91 -16.74
N ILE A 35 22.11 29.06 -15.95
CA ILE A 35 22.49 27.69 -16.32
C ILE A 35 22.06 26.69 -15.25
N THR A 36 22.06 25.41 -15.60
CA THR A 36 22.01 24.33 -14.61
C THR A 36 23.43 23.97 -14.21
N GLU A 37 23.82 24.25 -12.97
CA GLU A 37 25.13 23.94 -12.40
C GLU A 37 25.10 22.51 -11.83
N ILE A 38 25.79 21.59 -12.48
CA ILE A 38 25.97 20.20 -12.01
C ILE A 38 27.04 20.21 -10.91
N HIS A 39 26.69 19.72 -9.72
CA HIS A 39 27.60 19.68 -8.57
C HIS A 39 28.01 18.25 -8.18
N THR A 40 27.31 17.23 -8.66
CA THR A 40 27.71 15.82 -8.56
C THR A 40 27.21 15.03 -9.77
N ASP A 41 27.94 13.98 -10.14
CA ASP A 41 27.53 13.02 -11.17
C ASP A 41 26.99 11.71 -10.56
N SER A 42 27.09 11.53 -9.25
CA SER A 42 26.79 10.27 -8.58
C SER A 42 25.99 10.50 -7.30
N ALA A 43 24.83 9.85 -7.20
CA ALA A 43 23.99 9.89 -6.01
C ALA A 43 23.55 8.49 -5.58
N LEU A 44 23.62 8.24 -4.28
CA LEU A 44 22.97 7.11 -3.62
C LEU A 44 21.76 7.64 -2.85
N ILE A 45 20.60 7.10 -3.18
CA ILE A 45 19.37 7.39 -2.48
C ILE A 45 19.06 6.20 -1.59
N ASP A 46 19.06 6.44 -0.29
CA ASP A 46 18.69 5.44 0.70
C ASP A 46 17.28 5.73 1.24
N ILE A 47 16.38 4.76 1.07
CA ILE A 47 15.00 4.81 1.54
C ILE A 47 14.85 3.69 2.56
N ALA A 48 15.04 4.02 3.84
CA ALA A 48 15.00 3.03 4.92
C ALA A 48 13.69 2.22 4.95
N GLU A 49 12.56 2.84 4.61
CA GLU A 49 11.25 2.17 4.58
C GLU A 49 10.43 2.58 3.35
N VAL A 50 9.85 1.58 2.67
CA VAL A 50 9.02 1.73 1.47
C VAL A 50 7.82 2.67 1.67
N ASP A 51 7.27 2.72 2.88
CA ASP A 51 6.13 3.59 3.22
C ASP A 51 6.47 5.08 3.03
N THR A 52 7.75 5.46 3.18
CA THR A 52 8.21 6.83 2.89
C THR A 52 8.03 7.17 1.42
N LEU A 53 8.41 6.25 0.52
CA LEU A 53 8.17 6.44 -0.91
C LEU A 53 6.67 6.46 -1.20
N GLY A 54 5.89 5.58 -0.58
CA GLY A 54 4.43 5.53 -0.73
C GLY A 54 3.76 6.85 -0.35
N ALA A 55 4.17 7.45 0.76
CA ALA A 55 3.66 8.75 1.21
C ALA A 55 4.01 9.89 0.24
N ILE A 56 5.22 9.88 -0.34
CA ILE A 56 5.65 10.90 -1.32
C ILE A 56 4.93 10.71 -2.67
N ALA A 57 4.82 9.47 -3.13
CA ALA A 57 4.16 9.12 -4.38
C ALA A 57 2.63 9.36 -4.31
N GLY A 58 2.01 9.11 -3.15
CA GLY A 58 0.58 9.31 -2.92
C GLY A 58 0.12 10.78 -2.86
N ARG A 59 1.04 11.75 -2.87
CA ARG A 59 0.68 13.18 -2.93
C ARG A 59 0.05 13.49 -4.29
N SER A 60 -1.06 14.24 -4.27
CA SER A 60 -1.70 14.72 -5.50
C SER A 60 -0.70 15.49 -6.36
N GLY A 61 -0.50 15.04 -7.60
CA GLY A 61 0.44 15.64 -8.54
C GLY A 61 1.91 15.24 -8.36
N SER A 62 2.22 14.23 -7.53
CA SER A 62 3.58 13.72 -7.37
C SER A 62 4.13 13.16 -8.69
N THR A 63 5.37 13.55 -9.00
CA THR A 63 6.13 13.10 -10.18
C THR A 63 7.27 12.14 -9.79
N THR A 64 7.28 11.68 -8.54
CA THR A 64 8.41 10.95 -7.96
C THR A 64 8.65 9.60 -8.64
N THR A 65 7.61 8.78 -8.81
CA THR A 65 7.77 7.45 -9.43
C THR A 65 8.03 7.52 -10.93
N SER A 66 7.58 8.57 -11.61
CA SER A 66 7.89 8.80 -13.04
C SER A 66 9.33 9.28 -13.24
N GLU A 67 9.83 10.18 -12.39
CA GLU A 67 11.24 10.59 -12.42
C GLU A 67 12.19 9.44 -12.03
N LEU A 68 11.82 8.60 -11.05
CA LEU A 68 12.60 7.39 -10.72
C LEU A 68 12.71 6.42 -11.90
N ARG A 69 11.63 6.25 -12.67
CA ARG A 69 11.65 5.42 -13.90
C ARG A 69 12.59 6.01 -14.95
N LYS A 70 12.52 7.32 -15.20
CA LYS A 70 13.45 8.01 -16.11
C LYS A 70 14.90 7.86 -15.66
N ALA A 71 15.14 8.01 -14.36
CA ALA A 71 16.46 7.89 -13.77
C ALA A 71 17.05 6.49 -13.95
N TRP A 72 16.22 5.46 -13.78
CA TRP A 72 16.61 4.10 -14.06
C TRP A 72 16.96 3.90 -15.55
N ASP A 73 16.20 4.49 -16.47
CA ASP A 73 16.49 4.42 -17.92
C ASP A 73 17.69 5.29 -18.37
N GLY A 74 18.24 6.14 -17.48
CA GLY A 74 19.30 7.09 -17.81
C GLY A 74 18.83 8.27 -18.67
N ALA A 75 17.52 8.53 -18.69
CA ALA A 75 16.89 9.62 -19.41
C ALA A 75 17.20 10.99 -18.76
N PRO A 76 16.90 12.13 -19.42
CA PRO A 76 17.06 13.43 -18.79
C PRO A 76 16.16 13.55 -17.55
N LEU A 77 16.71 14.14 -16.48
CA LEU A 77 15.96 14.39 -15.24
C LEU A 77 15.53 15.84 -15.12
N GLY A 78 14.47 16.04 -14.35
CA GLY A 78 13.97 17.35 -13.98
C GLY A 78 12.95 17.88 -14.97
N PHE A 79 12.38 19.03 -14.59
CA PHE A 79 11.27 19.64 -15.28
C PHE A 79 11.63 21.05 -15.72
N ARG A 80 11.16 21.42 -16.90
CA ARG A 80 11.28 22.79 -17.38
C ARG A 80 10.23 23.65 -16.68
N ASN A 81 10.70 24.64 -15.95
CA ASN A 81 9.85 25.66 -15.33
C ASN A 81 9.60 26.82 -16.31
N ARG A 82 8.65 27.70 -15.97
CA ARG A 82 8.31 28.89 -16.78
C ARG A 82 9.52 29.79 -17.04
N THR A 83 10.49 29.82 -16.12
CA THR A 83 11.70 30.63 -16.21
C THR A 83 12.95 29.74 -16.19
N ALA A 84 13.98 30.15 -16.94
CA ALA A 84 15.23 29.37 -17.06
C ALA A 84 15.97 29.30 -15.72
N GLU A 85 15.92 30.37 -14.92
CA GLU A 85 16.55 30.51 -13.60
C GLU A 85 16.03 29.52 -12.56
N ARG A 86 14.88 28.90 -12.80
CA ARG A 86 14.27 27.91 -11.90
C ARG A 86 14.26 26.50 -12.47
N SER A 87 14.75 26.32 -13.69
CA SER A 87 14.76 25.02 -14.35
C SER A 87 16.04 24.27 -13.98
N ILE A 88 15.90 23.05 -13.47
CA ILE A 88 17.02 22.14 -13.21
C ILE A 88 16.83 20.97 -14.18
N ILE A 89 17.68 20.88 -15.19
CA ILE A 89 17.65 19.79 -16.18
C ILE A 89 19.00 19.07 -16.14
N VAL A 90 18.97 17.80 -15.76
CA VAL A 90 20.16 16.94 -15.79
C VAL A 90 20.16 16.16 -17.11
N PRO A 91 21.19 16.28 -17.96
CA PRO A 91 21.22 15.60 -19.25
C PRO A 91 21.19 14.07 -19.14
N ALA A 92 20.63 13.40 -20.15
CA ALA A 92 20.65 11.94 -20.24
C ALA A 92 22.09 11.39 -20.18
N HIS A 93 22.27 10.27 -19.48
CA HIS A 93 23.56 9.59 -19.30
C HIS A 93 24.71 10.44 -18.72
N SER A 94 24.41 11.58 -18.09
CA SER A 94 25.41 12.42 -17.41
C SER A 94 25.53 12.16 -15.91
N TYR A 95 24.77 11.20 -15.39
CA TYR A 95 24.70 10.86 -13.97
C TYR A 95 24.65 9.35 -13.74
N ARG A 96 24.96 8.95 -12.50
CA ARG A 96 24.79 7.61 -11.95
C ARG A 96 23.94 7.71 -10.68
N MET A 97 22.74 7.13 -10.72
CA MET A 97 21.86 7.06 -9.56
C MET A 97 21.72 5.61 -9.10
N ALA A 98 21.88 5.38 -7.80
CA ALA A 98 21.51 4.14 -7.16
C ALA A 98 20.40 4.42 -6.14
N VAL A 99 19.45 3.50 -6.01
CA VAL A 99 18.40 3.54 -4.99
C VAL A 99 18.48 2.23 -4.20
N VAL A 100 18.57 2.35 -2.88
CA VAL A 100 18.41 1.23 -1.96
C VAL A 100 17.15 1.49 -1.16
N MET A 101 16.36 0.44 -0.95
CA MET A 101 15.08 0.56 -0.28
C MET A 101 14.81 -0.62 0.64
N GLY A 102 14.51 -0.33 1.90
CA GLY A 102 13.97 -1.32 2.83
C GLY A 102 12.49 -1.55 2.54
N VAL A 103 12.12 -2.80 2.30
CA VAL A 103 10.74 -3.20 1.99
C VAL A 103 10.31 -4.29 2.95
N GLN A 104 9.34 -3.99 3.82
CA GLN A 104 8.63 -5.03 4.55
C GLN A 104 7.72 -5.79 3.57
N PRO A 105 7.74 -7.15 3.54
CA PRO A 105 6.97 -7.92 2.55
C PRO A 105 5.48 -7.55 2.48
N GLU A 106 4.84 -7.32 3.63
CA GLU A 106 3.42 -6.94 3.73
C GLU A 106 3.12 -5.49 3.28
N ARG A 107 4.16 -4.65 3.14
CA ARG A 107 4.07 -3.26 2.68
C ARG A 107 4.51 -3.08 1.23
N SER A 108 4.90 -4.16 0.56
CA SER A 108 5.43 -4.16 -0.81
C SER A 108 4.44 -3.64 -1.87
N GLY A 109 3.15 -3.51 -1.53
CA GLY A 109 2.11 -2.94 -2.41
C GLY A 109 2.48 -1.58 -2.99
N THR A 110 3.17 -0.72 -2.23
CA THR A 110 3.68 0.58 -2.73
C THR A 110 4.50 0.46 -4.02
N LEU A 111 5.26 -0.62 -4.19
CA LEU A 111 5.99 -0.90 -5.41
C LEU A 111 5.16 -1.74 -6.38
N LEU A 112 4.58 -2.84 -5.87
CA LEU A 112 3.92 -3.87 -6.68
C LEU A 112 2.63 -3.40 -7.36
N ASP A 113 1.90 -2.46 -6.77
CA ASP A 113 0.65 -1.93 -7.33
C ASP A 113 0.92 -1.05 -8.57
N GLU A 114 2.15 -0.56 -8.77
CA GLU A 114 2.58 0.14 -9.99
C GLU A 114 3.05 -0.82 -11.12
N SER A 115 2.67 -2.09 -11.07
CA SER A 115 3.06 -3.12 -12.06
C SER A 115 2.74 -2.76 -13.50
N ALA A 116 1.61 -2.09 -13.77
CA ALA A 116 1.24 -1.64 -15.12
C ALA A 116 2.27 -0.66 -15.75
N GLY A 117 3.02 0.08 -14.92
CA GLY A 117 4.09 0.99 -15.36
C GLY A 117 5.47 0.33 -15.44
N GLY A 118 5.56 -0.96 -15.10
CA GLY A 118 6.82 -1.69 -15.04
C GLY A 118 7.74 -1.28 -13.88
N PHE A 119 7.22 -0.59 -12.86
CA PHE A 119 8.04 -0.04 -11.78
C PHE A 119 8.71 -1.15 -10.94
N PRO A 120 8.01 -2.24 -10.53
CA PRO A 120 8.64 -3.37 -9.84
C PRO A 120 9.82 -4.01 -10.59
N GLN A 121 9.72 -4.13 -11.91
CA GLN A 121 10.70 -4.79 -12.77
C GLN A 121 11.99 -3.98 -12.95
N ARG A 122 12.02 -2.73 -12.45
CA ARG A 122 13.21 -1.89 -12.41
C ARG A 122 14.02 -2.06 -11.11
N PHE A 123 13.47 -2.76 -10.13
CA PHE A 123 14.16 -3.12 -8.89
C PHE A 123 14.64 -4.57 -8.94
N VAL A 124 15.78 -4.81 -8.31
CA VAL A 124 16.30 -6.15 -8.03
C VAL A 124 16.07 -6.38 -6.54
N TRP A 125 15.42 -7.50 -6.21
CA TRP A 125 14.92 -7.79 -4.87
C TRP A 125 15.87 -8.74 -4.16
N PHE A 126 16.16 -8.48 -2.89
CA PHE A 126 17.00 -9.34 -2.07
C PHE A 126 16.38 -9.48 -0.69
N THR A 127 16.56 -10.66 -0.08
CA THR A 127 16.21 -10.84 1.33
C THR A 127 17.23 -10.12 2.20
N ALA A 128 16.72 -9.42 3.21
CA ALA A 128 17.53 -8.89 4.32
C ALA A 128 17.49 -9.79 5.55
N SER A 129 16.61 -10.81 5.57
CA SER A 129 16.57 -11.81 6.64
C SER A 129 17.55 -12.93 6.35
N ASP A 130 18.28 -13.32 7.40
CA ASP A 130 19.21 -14.43 7.41
C ASP A 130 18.84 -15.36 8.58
N PRO A 131 18.12 -16.47 8.33
CA PRO A 131 17.76 -17.44 9.37
C PRO A 131 18.96 -18.07 10.06
N ASP A 132 20.13 -18.06 9.42
CA ASP A 132 21.37 -18.64 9.93
C ASP A 132 22.29 -17.56 10.54
N ALA A 133 21.80 -16.33 10.70
CA ALA A 133 22.58 -15.22 11.23
C ALA A 133 23.14 -15.55 12.63
N PRO A 134 24.46 -15.41 12.85
CA PRO A 134 25.05 -15.70 14.13
C PRO A 134 24.60 -14.66 15.17
N ALA A 135 24.32 -15.10 16.40
CA ALA A 135 23.93 -14.22 17.50
C ALA A 135 24.98 -13.14 17.81
N GLN A 136 26.25 -13.45 17.58
CA GLN A 136 27.34 -12.48 17.59
C GLN A 136 27.73 -12.16 16.14
N PRO A 137 27.61 -10.90 15.71
CA PRO A 137 28.05 -10.50 14.37
C PRO A 137 29.52 -10.84 14.15
N PRO A 138 29.90 -11.33 12.96
CA PRO A 138 31.31 -11.51 12.62
C PRO A 138 32.05 -10.17 12.69
N ALA A 139 33.36 -10.23 12.88
CA ALA A 139 34.20 -9.04 12.78
C ALA A 139 33.99 -8.37 11.41
N PRO A 140 33.90 -7.03 11.34
CA PRO A 140 33.79 -6.32 10.08
C PRO A 140 34.90 -6.75 9.12
N LEU A 141 34.54 -7.04 7.87
CA LEU A 141 35.53 -7.30 6.83
C LEU A 141 36.38 -6.05 6.62
N GLU A 142 37.68 -6.22 6.40
CA GLU A 142 38.52 -5.11 5.99
C GLU A 142 38.03 -4.59 4.63
N PRO A 143 37.91 -3.26 4.45
CA PRO A 143 37.50 -2.68 3.17
C PRO A 143 38.41 -3.17 2.05
N HIS A 144 37.82 -3.77 1.02
CA HIS A 144 38.57 -4.13 -0.18
C HIS A 144 38.82 -2.87 -1.02
N GLU A 145 40.08 -2.48 -1.19
CA GLU A 145 40.47 -1.41 -2.11
C GLU A 145 40.28 -1.87 -3.56
N TRP A 146 39.10 -1.60 -4.11
CA TRP A 146 38.78 -1.92 -5.49
C TRP A 146 39.18 -0.78 -6.44
N THR A 147 39.88 -1.13 -7.52
CA THR A 147 40.21 -0.19 -8.60
C THR A 147 39.35 -0.51 -9.83
N PRO A 148 38.50 0.42 -10.30
CA PRO A 148 37.64 0.16 -11.44
C PRO A 148 38.43 -0.02 -12.74
N PRO A 149 38.05 -0.97 -13.61
CA PRO A 149 38.70 -1.14 -14.90
C PRO A 149 38.44 0.06 -15.82
N GLN A 150 39.44 0.40 -16.63
CA GLN A 150 39.36 1.53 -17.55
C GLN A 150 38.66 1.12 -18.84
N VAL A 151 37.39 1.51 -19.00
CA VAL A 151 36.65 1.34 -20.26
C VAL A 151 36.88 2.57 -21.15
N PRO A 152 37.51 2.46 -22.33
CA PRO A 152 37.77 3.62 -23.19
C PRO A 152 36.51 4.43 -23.51
N ALA A 153 36.61 5.75 -23.44
CA ALA A 153 35.55 6.65 -23.90
C ALA A 153 35.59 6.75 -25.42
N ARG A 154 34.40 6.85 -26.02
CA ARG A 154 34.20 7.24 -27.42
C ARG A 154 34.40 8.75 -27.57
N GLU A 155 34.41 9.23 -28.81
CA GLU A 155 34.51 10.66 -29.14
C GLU A 155 33.41 11.51 -28.49
N ASP A 156 32.22 10.95 -28.29
CA ASP A 156 31.09 11.61 -27.61
C ASP A 156 31.16 11.53 -26.08
N GLY A 157 32.29 11.06 -25.52
CA GLY A 157 32.50 10.90 -24.09
C GLY A 157 31.86 9.66 -23.47
N LYS A 158 31.03 8.91 -24.22
CA LYS A 158 30.35 7.71 -23.71
C LYS A 158 31.27 6.50 -23.70
N ARG A 159 31.08 5.62 -22.72
CA ARG A 159 31.79 4.34 -22.59
C ARG A 159 30.87 3.21 -23.03
N VAL A 160 31.41 2.22 -23.75
CA VAL A 160 30.65 1.07 -24.25
C VAL A 160 31.25 -0.21 -23.71
N LEU A 161 30.46 -0.97 -22.96
CA LEU A 161 30.79 -2.35 -22.61
C LEU A 161 30.17 -3.27 -23.67
N LYS A 162 31.00 -4.11 -24.28
CA LYS A 162 30.52 -5.19 -25.15
C LYS A 162 29.88 -6.29 -24.31
N VAL A 163 28.98 -7.05 -24.93
CA VAL A 163 28.29 -8.17 -24.29
C VAL A 163 28.51 -9.46 -25.08
N CYS A 164 28.40 -10.60 -24.41
CA CYS A 164 28.53 -11.91 -25.02
C CYS A 164 27.44 -12.18 -26.07
N ALA A 165 27.68 -13.17 -26.93
CA ALA A 165 26.78 -13.49 -28.04
C ALA A 165 25.40 -13.93 -27.55
N THR A 166 25.35 -14.69 -26.44
CA THR A 166 24.09 -15.12 -25.82
C THR A 166 23.26 -13.94 -25.35
N ALA A 167 23.86 -12.98 -24.64
CA ALA A 167 23.18 -11.77 -24.18
C ALA A 167 22.66 -10.94 -25.37
N ALA A 168 23.51 -10.69 -26.37
CA ALA A 168 23.14 -9.94 -27.57
C ALA A 168 21.94 -10.57 -28.29
N THR A 169 22.01 -11.89 -28.53
CA THR A 169 20.94 -12.64 -29.21
C THR A 169 19.64 -12.59 -28.43
N THR A 170 19.70 -12.79 -27.10
CA THR A 170 18.53 -12.73 -26.22
C THR A 170 17.84 -11.36 -26.29
N ILE A 171 18.62 -10.28 -26.20
CA ILE A 171 18.11 -8.90 -26.25
C ILE A 171 17.49 -8.58 -27.60
N THR A 172 18.16 -8.93 -28.71
CA THR A 172 17.64 -8.66 -30.05
C THR A 172 16.37 -9.45 -30.33
N THR A 173 16.31 -10.73 -29.94
CA THR A 173 15.11 -11.58 -30.09
C THR A 173 13.94 -11.00 -29.30
N ALA A 174 14.15 -10.61 -28.04
CA ALA A 174 13.10 -9.98 -27.23
C ALA A 174 12.63 -8.64 -27.81
N ALA A 175 13.55 -7.83 -28.35
CA ALA A 175 13.21 -6.58 -29.01
C ALA A 175 12.35 -6.80 -30.27
N VAL A 176 12.67 -7.81 -31.09
CA VAL A 176 11.88 -8.16 -32.28
C VAL A 176 10.49 -8.68 -31.89
N ALA A 177 10.39 -9.58 -30.92
CA ALA A 177 9.09 -10.08 -30.44
C ALA A 177 8.18 -8.94 -29.97
N ARG A 178 8.72 -7.98 -29.20
CA ARG A 178 7.98 -6.80 -28.77
C ARG A 178 7.50 -5.94 -29.93
N LEU A 179 8.34 -5.71 -30.94
CA LEU A 179 7.94 -4.97 -32.15
C LEU A 179 6.81 -5.66 -32.93
N ARG A 180 6.68 -6.97 -32.78
CA ARG A 180 5.59 -7.78 -33.38
C ARG A 180 4.35 -7.90 -32.49
N GLY A 181 4.39 -7.39 -31.25
CA GLY A 181 3.33 -7.58 -30.27
C GLY A 181 3.30 -8.98 -29.65
N GLU A 182 4.38 -9.75 -29.76
CA GLU A 182 4.51 -11.15 -29.31
C GLU A 182 5.15 -11.25 -27.91
N GLY A 183 5.43 -10.14 -27.23
CA GLY A 183 6.15 -10.13 -25.94
C GLY A 183 5.49 -9.24 -24.89
N ASP A 184 5.72 -9.56 -23.62
CA ASP A 184 5.29 -8.72 -22.51
C ASP A 184 6.21 -7.49 -22.41
N ALA A 185 5.62 -6.30 -22.26
CA ALA A 185 6.38 -5.07 -22.05
C ALA A 185 7.21 -5.13 -20.76
N LEU A 186 6.76 -5.91 -19.77
CA LEU A 186 7.43 -6.11 -18.48
C LEU A 186 8.73 -6.92 -18.61
N ASP A 187 8.80 -7.84 -19.58
CA ASP A 187 10.00 -8.64 -19.88
C ASP A 187 11.18 -7.76 -20.32
N GLY A 188 10.89 -6.63 -20.97
CA GLY A 188 11.91 -5.69 -21.43
C GLY A 188 12.70 -5.05 -20.29
N HIS A 189 12.04 -4.67 -19.20
CA HIS A 189 12.70 -4.05 -18.05
C HIS A 189 13.51 -5.07 -17.26
N ALA A 190 12.97 -6.28 -17.06
CA ALA A 190 13.69 -7.37 -16.40
C ALA A 190 14.97 -7.74 -17.17
N LEU A 191 14.90 -7.78 -18.51
CA LEU A 191 16.07 -8.07 -19.34
C LEU A 191 17.14 -6.99 -19.26
N LEU A 192 16.74 -5.71 -19.21
CA LEU A 192 17.67 -4.59 -19.00
C LEU A 192 18.26 -4.58 -17.58
N ALA A 193 17.47 -4.94 -16.55
CA ALA A 193 17.98 -5.13 -15.19
C ALA A 193 19.07 -6.20 -15.15
N ARG A 194 18.81 -7.37 -15.77
CA ARG A 194 19.80 -8.45 -15.92
C ARG A 194 21.07 -7.97 -16.61
N LEU A 195 20.93 -7.23 -17.71
CA LEU A 195 22.08 -6.69 -18.45
C LEU A 195 22.93 -5.74 -17.61
N LYS A 196 22.30 -4.87 -16.82
CA LYS A 196 22.99 -3.98 -15.89
C LYS A 196 23.73 -4.77 -14.81
N ILE A 197 23.13 -5.81 -14.24
CA ILE A 197 23.79 -6.68 -13.26
C ILE A 197 25.00 -7.37 -13.89
N ALA A 198 24.85 -7.94 -15.10
CA ALA A 198 25.95 -8.57 -15.82
C ALA A 198 27.12 -7.59 -16.05
N ALA A 199 26.81 -6.34 -16.42
CA ALA A 199 27.81 -5.28 -16.57
C ALA A 199 28.49 -4.93 -15.24
N LEU A 200 27.75 -4.85 -14.14
CA LEU A 200 28.30 -4.60 -12.81
C LEU A 200 29.21 -5.73 -12.34
N LEU A 201 28.82 -7.00 -12.54
CA LEU A 201 29.65 -8.17 -12.22
C LEU A 201 30.95 -8.18 -13.04
N ALA A 202 30.86 -7.90 -14.34
CA ALA A 202 32.03 -7.81 -15.20
C ALA A 202 33.00 -6.70 -14.74
N LEU A 203 32.47 -5.51 -14.42
CA LEU A 203 33.28 -4.40 -13.91
C LEU A 203 33.93 -4.75 -12.56
N LEU A 204 33.17 -5.35 -11.65
CA LEU A 204 33.66 -5.77 -10.32
C LEU A 204 34.84 -6.75 -10.45
N ASP A 205 34.77 -7.66 -11.43
CA ASP A 205 35.84 -8.61 -11.79
C ASP A 205 36.96 -7.99 -12.66
N GLY A 206 36.98 -6.66 -12.81
CA GLY A 206 38.03 -5.94 -13.55
C GLY A 206 37.95 -6.08 -15.08
N LYS A 207 36.84 -6.60 -15.62
CA LYS A 207 36.63 -6.75 -17.07
C LYS A 207 36.05 -5.47 -17.68
N THR A 208 36.29 -5.27 -18.97
CA THR A 208 35.74 -4.16 -19.77
C THR A 208 34.62 -4.58 -20.73
N GLY A 209 34.10 -5.80 -20.55
CA GLY A 209 32.98 -6.36 -21.30
C GLY A 209 32.37 -7.56 -20.58
N VAL A 210 31.10 -7.81 -20.85
CA VAL A 210 30.31 -8.90 -20.27
C VAL A 210 30.57 -10.19 -21.05
N ASN A 211 31.06 -11.22 -20.37
CA ASN A 211 31.24 -12.55 -20.96
C ASN A 211 30.05 -13.49 -20.66
N GLU A 212 30.14 -14.75 -21.10
CA GLU A 212 29.08 -15.74 -20.86
C GLU A 212 28.85 -16.05 -19.39
N GLU A 213 29.91 -16.02 -18.57
CA GLU A 213 29.82 -16.29 -17.14
C GLU A 213 29.14 -15.14 -16.39
N ASP A 214 29.48 -13.89 -16.71
CA ASP A 214 28.82 -12.70 -16.15
C ASP A 214 27.31 -12.69 -16.50
N TRP A 215 26.98 -13.12 -17.72
CA TRP A 215 25.59 -13.28 -18.15
C TRP A 215 24.87 -14.42 -17.44
N ARG A 216 25.56 -15.53 -17.17
CA ARG A 216 25.02 -16.66 -16.39
C ARG A 216 24.78 -16.27 -14.93
N LEU A 217 25.78 -15.64 -14.28
CA LEU A 217 25.70 -15.18 -12.89
C LEU A 217 24.61 -14.13 -12.71
N SER A 218 24.46 -13.17 -13.64
CA SER A 218 23.34 -12.22 -13.58
C SER A 218 21.98 -12.91 -13.70
N GLY A 219 21.88 -14.04 -14.40
CA GLY A 219 20.69 -14.88 -14.41
C GLY A 219 20.32 -15.40 -13.02
N LEU A 220 21.31 -15.93 -12.28
CA LEU A 220 21.10 -16.40 -10.90
C LEU A 220 20.63 -15.29 -9.96
N VAL A 221 21.19 -14.08 -10.12
CA VAL A 221 20.75 -12.91 -9.34
C VAL A 221 19.29 -12.57 -9.66
N MET A 222 18.90 -12.61 -10.92
CA MET A 222 17.51 -12.34 -11.32
C MET A 222 16.55 -13.43 -10.81
N GLU A 223 16.95 -14.70 -10.81
CA GLU A 223 16.16 -15.80 -10.26
C GLU A 223 15.88 -15.61 -8.76
N GLU A 224 16.88 -15.23 -7.98
CA GLU A 224 16.69 -14.92 -6.56
C GLU A 224 15.82 -13.67 -6.37
N SER A 225 16.00 -12.64 -7.20
CA SER A 225 15.13 -11.46 -7.20
C SER A 225 13.67 -11.80 -7.48
N ASP A 226 13.40 -12.69 -8.44
CA ASP A 226 12.03 -13.13 -8.73
C ASP A 226 11.44 -13.94 -7.57
N ARG A 227 12.23 -14.79 -6.91
CA ARG A 227 11.81 -15.52 -5.71
C ARG A 227 11.44 -14.58 -4.57
N VAL A 228 12.28 -13.60 -4.26
CA VAL A 228 12.02 -12.62 -3.20
C VAL A 228 10.80 -11.78 -3.54
N ARG A 229 10.68 -11.30 -4.79
CA ARG A 229 9.51 -10.56 -5.25
C ARG A 229 8.22 -11.38 -5.11
N GLN A 230 8.26 -12.67 -5.44
CA GLN A 230 7.12 -13.57 -5.24
C GLN A 230 6.75 -13.72 -3.76
N SER A 231 7.73 -13.84 -2.86
CA SER A 231 7.46 -13.89 -1.41
C SER A 231 6.77 -12.61 -0.89
N CYS A 232 7.11 -11.45 -1.43
CA CYS A 232 6.44 -10.17 -1.14
C CYS A 232 4.99 -10.17 -1.65
N VAL A 233 4.74 -10.69 -2.85
CA VAL A 233 3.37 -10.83 -3.40
C VAL A 233 2.51 -11.70 -2.50
N ASP A 234 3.04 -12.85 -2.05
CA ASP A 234 2.33 -13.77 -1.18
C ASP A 234 2.05 -13.14 0.20
N ALA A 235 3.04 -12.48 0.82
CA ALA A 235 2.86 -11.77 2.09
C ALA A 235 1.83 -10.64 1.99
N LEU A 236 1.84 -9.87 0.89
CA LEU A 236 0.86 -8.81 0.64
C LEU A 236 -0.56 -9.38 0.50
N ARG A 237 -0.71 -10.50 -0.21
CA ARG A 237 -2.00 -11.20 -0.35
C ARG A 237 -2.52 -11.64 1.01
N ASP A 238 -1.67 -12.26 1.82
CA ASP A 238 -2.05 -12.82 3.12
C ASP A 238 -2.42 -11.70 4.11
N ALA A 239 -1.66 -10.60 4.13
CA ALA A 239 -1.97 -9.40 4.92
C ALA A 239 -3.31 -8.77 4.49
N THR A 240 -3.58 -8.69 3.19
CA THR A 240 -4.86 -8.17 2.66
C THR A 240 -6.03 -9.05 3.07
N GLN A 241 -5.88 -10.37 3.00
CA GLN A 241 -6.91 -11.32 3.45
C GLN A 241 -7.15 -11.25 4.96
N ALA A 242 -6.09 -11.13 5.77
CA ALA A 242 -6.19 -10.97 7.21
C ALA A 242 -6.96 -9.68 7.58
N ARG A 243 -6.61 -8.55 6.96
CA ARG A 243 -7.32 -7.26 7.15
C ARG A 243 -8.78 -7.33 6.74
N SER A 244 -9.07 -8.01 5.64
CA SER A 244 -10.45 -8.18 5.13
C SER A 244 -11.30 -9.00 6.09
N ARG A 245 -10.75 -10.10 6.62
CA ARG A 245 -11.41 -10.94 7.65
C ARG A 245 -11.67 -10.16 8.94
N ALA A 246 -10.66 -9.45 9.45
CA ALA A 246 -10.82 -8.62 10.66
C ALA A 246 -11.90 -7.54 10.46
N SER A 247 -11.93 -6.90 9.28
CA SER A 247 -12.96 -5.90 8.95
C SER A 247 -14.36 -6.50 8.85
N ALA A 248 -14.50 -7.74 8.35
CA ALA A 248 -15.79 -8.43 8.27
C ALA A 248 -16.33 -8.78 9.66
N VAL A 249 -15.47 -9.24 10.58
CA VAL A 249 -15.84 -9.52 11.98
C VAL A 249 -16.36 -8.24 12.65
N LEU A 250 -15.59 -7.15 12.59
CA LEU A 250 -15.98 -5.87 13.21
C LEU A 250 -17.30 -5.31 12.64
N ARG A 251 -17.55 -5.47 11.34
CA ARG A 251 -18.83 -5.06 10.73
C ARG A 251 -20.00 -5.92 11.20
N GLY A 252 -19.82 -7.24 11.29
CA GLY A 252 -20.85 -8.15 11.80
C GLY A 252 -21.20 -7.84 13.26
N GLU A 253 -20.20 -7.57 14.10
CA GLU A 253 -20.43 -7.16 15.50
C GLU A 253 -21.20 -5.83 15.59
N ALA A 254 -20.82 -4.84 14.79
CA ALA A 254 -21.49 -3.54 14.76
C ALA A 254 -22.95 -3.62 14.24
N GLU A 255 -23.22 -4.50 13.28
CA GLU A 255 -24.57 -4.76 12.77
C GLU A 255 -25.46 -5.39 13.86
N VAL A 256 -24.96 -6.42 14.55
CA VAL A 256 -25.66 -7.03 15.70
C VAL A 256 -25.93 -6.02 16.81
N GLU A 257 -24.94 -5.19 17.17
CA GLU A 257 -25.12 -4.14 18.19
C GLU A 257 -26.17 -3.09 17.77
N THR A 258 -26.19 -2.73 16.49
CA THR A 258 -27.18 -1.80 15.94
C THR A 258 -28.59 -2.39 15.99
N ASP A 259 -28.75 -3.66 15.64
CA ASP A 259 -30.03 -4.37 15.70
C ASP A 259 -30.54 -4.52 17.13
N VAL A 260 -29.66 -4.86 18.09
CA VAL A 260 -30.00 -4.92 19.52
C VAL A 260 -30.49 -3.55 20.01
N ARG A 261 -29.75 -2.46 19.73
CA ARG A 261 -30.18 -1.11 20.10
C ARG A 261 -31.51 -0.71 19.47
N ALA A 262 -31.73 -1.10 18.21
CA ALA A 262 -32.99 -0.82 17.52
C ALA A 262 -34.17 -1.56 18.16
N ALA A 263 -33.96 -2.80 18.63
CA ALA A 263 -34.92 -3.58 19.39
C ALA A 263 -35.22 -2.93 20.75
N ASP A 264 -34.19 -2.54 21.52
CA ASP A 264 -34.36 -1.87 22.82
C ASP A 264 -35.17 -0.58 22.71
N VAL A 265 -34.85 0.26 21.72
CA VAL A 265 -35.60 1.50 21.44
C VAL A 265 -37.04 1.20 21.04
N ALA A 266 -37.29 0.13 20.28
CA ALA A 266 -38.63 -0.29 19.91
C ALA A 266 -39.42 -0.76 21.14
N ILE A 267 -38.84 -1.62 21.98
CA ILE A 267 -39.41 -2.10 23.23
C ILE A 267 -39.77 -0.92 24.14
N ALA A 268 -38.84 0.02 24.37
CA ALA A 268 -39.10 1.21 25.20
C ALA A 268 -40.28 2.04 24.69
N LYS A 269 -40.40 2.25 23.38
CA LYS A 269 -41.55 2.95 22.77
C LYS A 269 -42.86 2.18 22.95
N VAL A 270 -42.82 0.85 22.84
CA VAL A 270 -44.01 0.02 23.09
C VAL A 270 -44.42 0.09 24.55
N LYS A 271 -43.48 0.01 25.50
CA LYS A 271 -43.74 0.18 26.94
C LYS A 271 -44.45 1.51 27.23
N GLU A 272 -43.92 2.62 26.72
CA GLU A 272 -44.52 3.94 26.87
C GLU A 272 -45.96 3.98 26.32
N ARG A 273 -46.18 3.34 25.15
CA ARG A 273 -47.50 3.27 24.53
C ARG A 273 -48.48 2.41 25.32
N ILE A 274 -48.04 1.28 25.88
CA ILE A 274 -48.83 0.41 26.76
C ILE A 274 -49.33 1.22 27.96
N ILE A 275 -48.40 1.83 28.71
CA ILE A 275 -48.72 2.62 29.91
C ILE A 275 -49.71 3.74 29.58
N LYS A 276 -49.45 4.49 28.49
CA LYS A 276 -50.35 5.58 28.04
C LYS A 276 -51.75 5.09 27.65
N THR A 277 -51.87 3.86 27.12
CA THR A 277 -53.13 3.31 26.63
C THR A 277 -53.99 2.73 27.76
N ILE A 278 -53.38 2.17 28.80
CA ILE A 278 -54.09 1.65 29.98
C ILE A 278 -54.81 2.80 30.71
N GLY A 279 -54.11 3.91 30.98
CA GLY A 279 -54.70 5.02 31.73
C GLY A 279 -55.12 4.58 33.14
N THR A 280 -56.36 4.84 33.54
CA THR A 280 -56.90 4.48 34.88
C THR A 280 -57.58 3.10 34.93
N ASP A 281 -58.04 2.57 33.81
CA ASP A 281 -58.84 1.34 33.75
C ASP A 281 -58.11 0.19 33.02
N SER A 282 -58.51 -1.04 33.28
CA SER A 282 -57.97 -2.20 32.57
C SER A 282 -58.39 -2.23 31.10
N VAL A 283 -57.44 -2.48 30.19
CA VAL A 283 -57.66 -2.53 28.74
C VAL A 283 -57.34 -3.91 28.17
N ALA A 284 -58.07 -4.32 27.12
CA ALA A 284 -57.78 -5.56 26.42
C ALA A 284 -56.50 -5.41 25.57
N LYS A 285 -55.66 -6.46 25.55
CA LYS A 285 -54.40 -6.49 24.76
C LYS A 285 -54.62 -6.16 23.28
N GLY A 286 -55.72 -6.61 22.68
CA GLY A 286 -56.08 -6.30 21.29
C GLY A 286 -56.24 -4.80 21.01
N ARG A 287 -56.68 -4.01 22.01
CA ARG A 287 -56.79 -2.54 21.87
C ARG A 287 -55.42 -1.86 21.84
N ILE A 288 -54.47 -2.35 22.65
CA ILE A 288 -53.08 -1.90 22.61
C ILE A 288 -52.47 -2.27 21.25
N GLN A 289 -52.64 -3.52 20.82
CA GLN A 289 -52.10 -4.03 19.56
C GLN A 289 -52.62 -3.27 18.32
N ALA A 290 -53.90 -2.87 18.32
CA ALA A 290 -54.49 -2.05 17.26
C ALA A 290 -53.83 -0.67 17.13
N GLY A 291 -53.33 -0.11 18.24
CA GLY A 291 -52.66 1.19 18.29
C GLY A 291 -51.16 1.17 17.91
N LEU A 292 -50.59 -0.01 17.67
CA LEU A 292 -49.19 -0.19 17.28
C LEU A 292 -49.04 -0.39 15.76
N SER A 293 -47.94 0.09 15.19
CA SER A 293 -47.56 -0.23 13.81
C SER A 293 -47.15 -1.70 13.68
N ARG A 294 -47.18 -2.24 12.45
CA ARG A 294 -46.82 -3.65 12.19
C ARG A 294 -45.47 -4.03 12.81
N ARG A 295 -44.47 -3.17 12.66
CA ARG A 295 -43.11 -3.35 13.20
C ARG A 295 -43.07 -3.34 14.74
N LEU A 296 -43.83 -2.46 15.40
CA LEU A 296 -43.83 -2.37 16.86
C LEU A 296 -44.62 -3.51 17.53
N ARG A 297 -45.58 -4.12 16.83
CA ARG A 297 -46.33 -5.27 17.36
C ARG A 297 -45.44 -6.48 17.63
N GLU A 298 -44.35 -6.64 16.89
CA GLU A 298 -43.37 -7.71 17.09
C GLU A 298 -42.70 -7.64 18.47
N TYR A 299 -42.70 -6.46 19.10
CA TYR A 299 -42.10 -6.21 20.42
C TYR A 299 -43.13 -6.11 21.55
N LEU A 300 -44.43 -6.34 21.26
CA LEU A 300 -45.51 -6.18 22.25
C LEU A 300 -45.37 -7.14 23.43
N ASP A 301 -45.12 -8.42 23.16
CA ASP A 301 -45.03 -9.43 24.21
C ASP A 301 -43.79 -9.25 25.09
N ALA A 302 -42.64 -8.90 24.49
CA ALA A 302 -41.43 -8.57 25.23
C ALA A 302 -41.63 -7.33 26.12
N ALA A 303 -42.25 -6.27 25.60
CA ALA A 303 -42.54 -5.08 26.39
C ALA A 303 -43.53 -5.33 27.53
N LEU A 304 -44.53 -6.20 27.34
CA LEU A 304 -45.48 -6.59 28.39
C LEU A 304 -44.81 -7.44 29.47
N TYR A 305 -43.98 -8.40 29.09
CA TYR A 305 -43.19 -9.21 30.02
C TYR A 305 -42.32 -8.33 30.92
N ASP A 306 -41.52 -7.44 30.31
CA ASP A 306 -40.67 -6.54 31.07
C ASP A 306 -41.47 -5.63 32.03
N LEU A 307 -42.62 -5.10 31.60
CA LEU A 307 -43.45 -4.24 32.45
C LEU A 307 -44.11 -5.02 33.60
N GLU A 308 -44.41 -6.30 33.40
CA GLU A 308 -44.96 -7.17 34.43
C GLU A 308 -43.87 -7.57 35.43
N ASP A 309 -42.68 -7.92 34.95
CA ASP A 309 -41.49 -8.22 35.77
C ASP A 309 -41.02 -7.00 36.60
N ASP A 310 -41.04 -5.81 35.98
CA ASP A 310 -40.79 -4.52 36.66
C ASP A 310 -41.90 -4.15 37.67
N GLY A 311 -42.98 -4.93 37.75
CA GLY A 311 -44.10 -4.67 38.66
C GLY A 311 -44.89 -3.40 38.30
N GLN A 312 -44.95 -3.03 37.02
CA GLN A 312 -45.71 -1.87 36.56
C GLN A 312 -47.11 -2.24 36.07
N VAL A 313 -47.30 -3.44 35.51
CA VAL A 313 -48.60 -3.93 35.01
C VAL A 313 -48.96 -5.30 35.58
N ILE A 314 -50.25 -5.62 35.57
CA ILE A 314 -50.80 -6.96 35.85
C ILE A 314 -51.52 -7.42 34.58
N ILE A 315 -51.24 -8.65 34.15
CA ILE A 315 -51.94 -9.30 33.04
C ILE A 315 -52.90 -10.34 33.62
N ARG A 316 -54.16 -10.31 33.20
CA ARG A 316 -55.20 -11.27 33.62
C ARG A 316 -55.89 -11.87 32.41
N GLU A 317 -56.10 -13.18 32.42
CA GLU A 317 -56.96 -13.83 31.44
C GLU A 317 -58.43 -13.56 31.75
N GLU A 318 -59.19 -13.19 30.73
CA GLU A 318 -60.64 -12.99 30.79
C GLU A 318 -61.31 -13.70 29.60
N VAL A 319 -62.51 -14.25 29.80
CA VAL A 319 -63.29 -14.85 28.72
C VAL A 319 -64.37 -13.86 28.29
N TYR A 320 -64.20 -13.27 27.11
CA TYR A 320 -65.17 -12.34 26.53
C TYR A 320 -65.81 -12.97 25.30
N ARG A 321 -67.14 -13.12 25.31
CA ARG A 321 -67.93 -13.75 24.21
C ARG A 321 -67.39 -15.11 23.75
N GLY A 322 -66.90 -15.94 24.69
CA GLY A 322 -66.40 -17.29 24.41
C GLY A 322 -64.96 -17.37 23.88
N GLN A 323 -64.27 -16.24 23.72
CA GLN A 323 -62.85 -16.18 23.37
C GLN A 323 -62.01 -15.76 24.58
N ARG A 324 -60.85 -16.40 24.76
CA ARG A 324 -59.86 -15.98 25.78
C ARG A 324 -59.19 -14.70 25.30
N THR A 325 -59.20 -13.68 26.15
CA THR A 325 -58.50 -12.40 25.93
C THR A 325 -57.69 -12.05 27.16
N GLU A 326 -56.57 -11.35 26.96
CA GLU A 326 -55.77 -10.82 28.06
C GLU A 326 -56.19 -9.37 28.35
N ARG A 327 -56.42 -9.07 29.62
CA ARG A 327 -56.67 -7.74 30.15
C ARG A 327 -55.48 -7.26 30.94
N ILE A 328 -55.05 -6.02 30.69
CA ILE A 328 -53.84 -5.43 31.24
C ILE A 328 -54.22 -4.18 32.04
N SER A 329 -53.69 -4.03 33.25
CA SER A 329 -53.93 -2.90 34.15
C SER A 329 -52.65 -2.45 34.86
N LEU A 330 -52.53 -1.18 35.25
CA LEU A 330 -51.41 -0.70 36.08
C LEU A 330 -51.50 -1.27 37.51
N ILE A 331 -50.34 -1.60 38.09
CA ILE A 331 -50.25 -2.00 39.50
C ILE A 331 -50.63 -0.81 40.38
N GLY A 332 -51.66 -0.99 41.22
CA GLY A 332 -52.22 0.06 42.08
C GLY A 332 -53.52 0.72 41.60
N SER A 333 -53.97 0.46 40.36
CA SER A 333 -55.25 1.01 39.84
C SER A 333 -56.49 0.17 40.21
N SER A 334 -56.33 -0.92 40.97
CA SER A 334 -57.47 -1.69 41.48
C SER A 334 -58.03 -1.08 42.77
N ALA A 335 -58.77 0.03 42.64
CA ALA A 335 -59.76 0.43 43.62
C ALA A 335 -61.04 0.84 42.91
N GLY A 336 -61.97 -0.10 42.79
CA GLY A 336 -63.37 0.19 42.54
C GLY A 336 -63.94 -0.37 41.25
N GLN A 337 -64.28 -1.67 41.26
CA GLN A 337 -65.61 -2.12 40.83
C GLN A 337 -65.75 -3.62 41.09
N THR A 338 -66.35 -3.96 42.23
CA THR A 338 -67.23 -5.11 42.36
C THR A 338 -68.63 -4.57 42.58
N ALA A 339 -69.49 -4.77 41.58
CA ALA A 339 -70.93 -4.58 41.69
C ALA A 339 -71.53 -5.71 42.55
N ASN A 340 -72.44 -5.36 43.46
CA ASN A 340 -73.72 -6.06 43.67
C ASN A 340 -74.53 -5.39 44.80
N ALA A 341 -75.50 -4.58 44.40
CA ALA A 341 -76.90 -4.61 44.83
C ALA A 341 -77.73 -3.88 43.76
#